data_AF-A0A7W1DTA0-F1
#
_entry.id   AF-A0A7W1DTA0-F1
#
_cell.length_a   1.000
_cell.length_b   1.000
_cell.length_c   1.000
_cell.angle_alpha   90.00
_cell.angle_beta   90.00
_cell.angle_gamma   90.00
#
_symmetry.space_group_name_H-M   'P 1'
#
loop_
_entity.id
_entity.type
_entity.pdbx_description
1 polymer ?
#
loop_
_entity_poly.entity_id
_entity_poly.type
_entity_poly.pdbx_seq_one_letter_code
_entity_poly.pdbx_strand_id
1 'polypeptide(L)'
;VFYLRLDEKTLIRRVLQSRGMDYWESGMDMKLGDDIYESFRAYQKSLLKEYASMADEYNFRVLDGRRKIDVIQDELRRQIGAFLAESETAARPDVT
;
A
#
# COMPACT_ATOMS: atom_id res chain seq x y z
N VAL A 1 10.33 -3.82 -0.10
CA VAL A 1 8.88 -3.77 0.22
C VAL A 1 8.15 -3.03 -0.88
N PHE A 2 6.96 -3.47 -1.28
CA PHE A 2 6.09 -2.76 -2.22
C PHE A 2 4.97 -2.04 -1.48
N TYR A 3 4.76 -0.75 -1.77
CA TYR A 3 3.70 0.04 -1.18
C TYR A 3 2.74 0.55 -2.25
N LEU A 4 1.49 0.06 -2.23
CA LEU A 4 0.44 0.49 -3.15
C LEU A 4 -0.22 1.75 -2.60
N ARG A 5 0.32 2.91 -2.96
CA ARG A 5 -0.14 4.19 -2.44
C ARG A 5 -1.49 4.59 -3.05
N LEU A 6 -2.42 4.94 -2.18
CA LEU A 6 -3.75 5.45 -2.52
C LEU A 6 -4.02 6.73 -1.74
N ASP A 7 -4.83 7.62 -2.30
CA ASP A 7 -5.39 8.74 -1.54
C ASP A 7 -6.61 8.29 -0.73
N GLU A 8 -6.85 8.99 0.37
CA GLU A 8 -7.96 8.75 1.31
C GLU A 8 -9.32 8.67 0.58
N LYS A 9 -9.58 9.59 -0.35
CA LYS A 9 -10.85 9.68 -1.09
C LYS A 9 -11.08 8.47 -1.99
N THR A 10 -10.03 8.01 -2.69
CA THR A 10 -10.10 6.80 -3.52
C THR A 10 -10.30 5.55 -2.66
N LEU A 11 -9.63 5.46 -1.51
CA LEU A 11 -9.73 4.33 -0.60
C LEU A 11 -11.15 4.21 -0.02
N ILE A 12 -11.70 5.29 0.54
CA ILE A 12 -13.07 5.35 1.06
C ILE A 12 -14.07 4.87 0.01
N ARG A 13 -13.96 5.39 -1.22
CA ARG A 13 -14.87 5.01 -2.31
C ARG A 13 -14.87 3.50 -2.57
N ARG A 14 -13.69 2.87 -2.64
CA ARG A 14 -13.55 1.43 -2.90
C ARG A 14 -14.10 0.59 -1.74
N VAL A 15 -13.88 1.02 -0.50
CA VAL A 15 -14.39 0.32 0.68
C VAL A 15 -15.92 0.37 0.73
N LEU A 16 -16.51 1.55 0.50
CA LEU A 16 -17.96 1.71 0.43
C LEU A 16 -18.60 0.93 -0.72
N GLN A 17 -17.92 0.80 -1.86
CA GLN A 17 -18.40 0.03 -3.01
C GLN A 17 -18.29 -1.49 -2.86
N SER A 18 -17.51 -1.97 -1.90
CA SER A 18 -17.30 -3.40 -1.69
C SER A 18 -18.22 -3.94 -0.59
N ARG A 19 -17.79 -3.89 0.67
CA ARG A 19 -18.49 -4.47 1.81
C ARG A 19 -18.80 -3.48 2.93
N GLY A 20 -18.36 -2.22 2.80
CA GLY A 20 -18.36 -1.25 3.90
C GLY A 20 -17.17 -1.45 4.84
N MET A 21 -17.20 -0.75 5.98
CA MET A 21 -16.13 -0.75 6.99
C MET A 21 -16.61 -1.52 8.22
N ASP A 22 -15.76 -2.37 8.79
CA ASP A 22 -16.02 -2.92 10.13
C ASP A 22 -15.49 -1.99 11.25
N TYR A 23 -15.85 -2.30 12.50
CA TYR A 23 -15.54 -1.49 13.68
C TYR A 23 -14.03 -1.27 13.88
N TRP A 24 -13.21 -2.27 13.58
CA TRP A 24 -11.75 -2.20 13.76
C TRP A 24 -11.07 -1.55 12.56
N GLU A 25 -11.52 -1.87 11.33
CA GLU A 25 -11.03 -1.27 10.09
C GLU A 25 -11.30 0.25 10.03
N SER A 26 -12.27 0.73 10.81
CA SER A 26 -12.63 2.15 10.96
C SER A 26 -11.96 2.86 12.14
N GLY A 27 -11.18 2.17 12.97
CA GLY A 27 -10.51 2.81 14.12
C GLY A 27 -11.50 3.35 15.17
N MET A 28 -12.70 2.78 15.27
CA MET A 28 -13.71 3.21 16.24
C MET A 28 -13.29 2.95 17.69
N ASP A 29 -12.41 1.97 17.91
CA ASP A 29 -11.76 1.70 19.19
C ASP A 29 -10.86 2.85 19.65
N MET A 30 -10.29 3.58 18.71
CA MET A 30 -9.38 4.70 18.96
C MET A 30 -10.10 6.02 19.24
N LYS A 31 -11.45 6.05 19.16
CA LYS A 31 -12.30 7.25 19.35
C LYS A 31 -11.83 8.45 18.52
N LEU A 32 -11.48 8.21 17.26
CA LEU A 32 -10.91 9.22 16.36
C LEU A 32 -11.96 10.14 15.71
N GLY A 33 -13.25 9.82 15.84
CA GLY A 33 -14.35 10.60 15.33
C GLY A 33 -15.68 10.27 16.01
N ASP A 34 -16.69 11.08 15.72
CA ASP A 34 -18.03 10.97 16.31
C ASP A 34 -18.89 9.87 15.65
N ASP A 35 -18.46 9.40 14.47
CA ASP A 35 -19.07 8.28 13.77
C ASP A 35 -18.01 7.41 13.04
N ILE A 36 -18.49 6.30 12.46
CA ILE A 36 -17.66 5.30 11.76
C ILE A 36 -16.93 5.87 10.54
N TYR A 37 -17.54 6.85 9.86
CA TYR A 37 -16.98 7.45 8.67
C TYR A 37 -15.84 8.41 9.04
N GLU A 38 -16.07 9.32 9.99
CA GLU A 38 -15.04 10.26 10.44
C GLU A 38 -13.88 9.54 11.15
N SER A 39 -14.18 8.51 11.94
CA SER A 39 -13.13 7.66 12.53
C SER A 39 -12.29 6.96 11.47
N PHE A 40 -12.92 6.36 10.46
CA PHE A 40 -12.20 5.70 9.36
C PHE A 40 -11.31 6.69 8.60
N ARG A 41 -11.81 7.89 8.31
CA ARG A 41 -11.05 8.93 7.63
C ARG A 41 -9.81 9.34 8.41
N ALA A 42 -9.98 9.65 9.69
CA ALA A 42 -8.88 10.04 10.57
C ALA A 42 -7.83 8.93 10.71
N TYR A 43 -8.30 7.68 10.83
CA TYR A 43 -7.45 6.50 10.91
C TYR A 43 -6.64 6.30 9.62
N GLN A 44 -7.30 6.27 8.46
CA GLN A 44 -6.63 6.08 7.18
C GLN A 44 -5.66 7.22 6.85
N LYS A 45 -5.99 8.46 7.18
CA LYS A 45 -5.09 9.61 6.99
C LYS A 45 -3.81 9.46 7.83
N SER A 46 -3.94 8.97 9.05
CA SER A 46 -2.80 8.70 9.93
C SER A 46 -1.92 7.57 9.37
N LEU A 47 -2.52 6.46 8.96
CA LEU A 47 -1.80 5.36 8.32
C LEU A 47 -1.06 5.80 7.05
N LEU A 48 -1.71 6.57 6.17
CA LEU A 48 -1.09 7.09 4.95
C LEU A 48 0.14 7.95 5.23
N LYS A 49 0.10 8.74 6.31
CA LYS A 49 1.24 9.56 6.77
C LYS A 49 2.39 8.67 7.24
N GLU A 50 2.12 7.71 8.11
CA GLU A 50 3.16 6.83 8.66
C GLU A 50 3.79 5.96 7.56
N TYR A 51 2.98 5.38 6.65
CA TYR A 51 3.51 4.62 5.52
C TYR A 51 4.30 5.48 4.54
N ALA A 52 3.94 6.75 4.36
CA ALA A 52 4.74 7.66 3.55
C ALA A 52 6.11 7.94 4.19
N SER A 53 6.16 8.13 5.51
CA SER A 53 7.42 8.28 6.26
C SER A 53 8.29 7.03 6.14
N MET A 54 7.71 5.85 6.37
CA MET A 54 8.41 4.58 6.22
C MET A 54 8.89 4.34 4.78
N ALA A 55 8.11 4.73 3.78
CA ALA A 55 8.49 4.55 2.39
C ALA A 55 9.75 5.34 2.03
N ASP A 56 9.89 6.54 2.59
CA ASP A 56 11.08 7.38 2.44
C ASP A 56 12.28 6.79 3.22
N GLU A 57 12.10 6.47 4.50
CA GLU A 57 13.16 5.94 5.37
C GLU A 57 13.72 4.60 4.90
N TYR A 58 12.84 3.68 4.48
CA TYR A 58 13.20 2.31 4.12
C TYR A 58 13.20 2.04 2.61
N ASN A 59 13.14 3.11 1.79
CA ASN A 59 13.21 3.03 0.33
C ASN A 59 12.19 2.02 -0.27
N PHE A 60 10.92 2.16 0.10
CA PHE A 60 9.88 1.30 -0.45
C PHE A 60 9.73 1.51 -1.96
N ARG A 61 9.41 0.43 -2.68
CA ARG A 61 8.98 0.51 -4.07
C ARG A 61 7.52 0.96 -4.08
N VAL A 62 7.29 2.26 -4.28
CA VAL A 62 5.94 2.85 -4.26
C VAL A 62 5.27 2.70 -5.62
N LEU A 63 4.11 2.04 -5.65
CA LEU A 63 3.23 1.95 -6.82
C LEU A 63 2.01 2.85 -6.64
N ASP A 64 1.52 3.42 -7.73
CA ASP A 64 0.23 4.12 -7.74
C ASP A 64 -0.93 3.11 -7.73
N GLY A 65 -1.55 2.93 -6.57
CA GLY A 65 -2.67 2.01 -6.35
C GLY A 65 -3.98 2.44 -7.03
N ARG A 66 -4.05 3.65 -7.58
CA ARG A 66 -5.24 4.17 -8.29
C ARG A 66 -5.37 3.61 -9.70
N ARG A 67 -4.27 3.07 -10.24
CA ARG A 67 -4.25 2.41 -11.56
C ARG A 67 -5.14 1.17 -11.55
N LYS A 68 -5.45 0.67 -12.74
CA LYS A 68 -6.19 -0.58 -12.92
C LYS A 68 -5.39 -1.78 -12.37
N ILE A 69 -6.09 -2.83 -11.98
CA ILE A 69 -5.50 -4.00 -11.31
C ILE A 69 -4.49 -4.72 -12.20
N ASP A 70 -4.84 -4.96 -13.47
CA ASP A 70 -3.98 -5.55 -14.50
C ASP A 70 -2.65 -4.78 -14.62
N VAL A 71 -2.76 -3.46 -14.69
CA VAL A 71 -1.63 -2.56 -14.81
C VAL A 71 -0.71 -2.60 -13.58
N ILE A 72 -1.27 -2.66 -12.37
CA ILE A 72 -0.49 -2.80 -11.12
C ILE A 72 0.18 -4.19 -11.08
N GLN A 73 -0.54 -5.23 -11.50
CA GLN A 73 -0.04 -6.60 -11.48
C GLN A 73 1.14 -6.81 -12.44
N ASP A 74 1.07 -6.24 -13.64
CA ASP A 74 2.16 -6.29 -14.61
C ASP A 74 3.40 -5.53 -14.11
N GLU A 75 3.20 -4.37 -13.48
CA GLU A 75 4.27 -3.59 -12.85
C GLU A 75 4.97 -4.40 -11.74
N LEU A 76 4.19 -5.02 -10.84
CA LEU A 76 4.72 -5.84 -9.76
C LEU A 76 5.53 -7.01 -10.30
N ARG A 77 5.00 -7.76 -11.27
CA ARG A 77 5.69 -8.90 -11.89
C ARG A 77 7.01 -8.47 -12.52
N ARG A 78 7.03 -7.34 -13.24
CA ARG A 78 8.24 -6.82 -13.87
C ARG A 78 9.32 -6.48 -12.83
N GLN A 79 8.96 -5.75 -11.77
CA GLN A 79 9.93 -5.36 -10.74
C GLN A 79 10.41 -6.55 -9.90
N ILE A 80 9.53 -7.50 -9.57
CA ILE A 80 9.90 -8.73 -8.87
C ILE A 80 10.82 -9.58 -9.75
N GLY A 81 10.48 -9.75 -11.04
CA GLY A 81 11.31 -10.52 -11.98
C GLY A 81 12.72 -9.96 -12.13
N ALA A 82 12.87 -8.63 -12.25
CA ALA A 82 14.17 -7.98 -12.28
C ALA A 82 14.98 -8.24 -11.00
N PHE A 83 14.34 -8.10 -9.83
CA PHE A 83 14.98 -8.36 -8.54
C PHE A 83 15.45 -9.82 -8.40
N LEU A 84 14.66 -10.79 -8.86
CA LEU A 84 15.05 -12.20 -8.84
C LEU A 84 16.24 -12.49 -9.78
N ALA A 85 16.25 -11.91 -10.99
CA ALA A 85 17.35 -12.08 -11.94
C ALA A 85 18.67 -11.46 -11.43
N GLU A 86 18.61 -10.27 -10.81
CA GLU A 86 19.77 -9.65 -10.15
C GLU A 86 20.31 -10.53 -9.02
N SER A 87 19.41 -11.10 -8.22
CA SER A 87 19.77 -11.98 -7.10
C SER A 87 20.43 -13.28 -7.58
N GLU A 88 19.93 -13.88 -8.66
CA GLU A 88 20.54 -15.08 -9.27
C GLU A 88 21.94 -14.79 -9.83
N THR A 89 22.14 -13.61 -10.42
CA THR A 89 23.44 -13.17 -10.93
C THR A 89 24.44 -12.95 -9.79
N ALA A 90 24.01 -12.33 -8.69
CA ALA A 90 24.85 -12.14 -7.50
C ALA A 90 25.21 -13.47 -6.80
N ALA A 91 24.36 -14.49 -6.90
CA ALA A 91 24.59 -15.81 -6.30
C ALA A 91 25.56 -16.71 -7.09
N ARG A 92 25.87 -16.36 -8.35
CA ARG A 92 26.93 -17.01 -9.14
C ARG A 92 28.13 -16.07 -9.26
N PRO A 93 29.02 -16.00 -8.26
CA PRO A 93 30.27 -15.30 -8.47
C PRO A 93 31.09 -16.06 -9.50
N ASP A 94 31.71 -15.31 -10.40
CA ASP A 94 32.48 -15.75 -11.55
C ASP A 94 33.44 -16.90 -11.18
N VAL A 95 33.31 -18.03 -11.85
CA VAL A 95 34.29 -19.13 -11.79
C VAL A 95 35.32 -18.80 -12.87
N THR A 96 36.33 -18.00 -12.54
CA THR A 96 37.57 -17.89 -13.31
C THR A 96 38.76 -18.01 -12.38
#